data_AF-A0A848IXB2-F1
#
_entry.id   AF-A0A848IXB2-F1
#
_cell.length_a   1.000
_cell.length_b   1.000
_cell.length_c   1.000
_cell.angle_alpha   90.00
_cell.angle_beta   90.00
_cell.angle_gamma   90.00
#
_symmetry.space_group_name_H-M   'P 1'
#
loop_
_entity.id
_entity.type
_entity.pdbx_description
1 polymer ?
#
loop_
_entity_poly.entity_id
_entity_poly.type
_entity_poly.pdbx_seq_one_letter_code
_entity_poly.pdbx_strand_id
1 'polypeptide(L)'
;MYLKNSKPFASLIKAIKYDIIILFIVSVLIGYFDNNLYLLQEFNLAIPGFIGTAIIVTLAFKTNKAYARWWEAKMIWEGIASNTRNWNRFVISTVFPVDNSMAHILIYRQLLWNEILKNRLRNRQNDLMNTELSPEEIAFLSDQDNLNQGILFLQGKSLMDEFDKKSINVFIHVQFEEMIKEFENLMGKAERIKNTVFPVSFKILLHFAIYFFCIISAYFISDNVVFFEASVSFVISVLFLGFLQISSELQDPFEDKPTDTPMNYICHQLNKETQQVLKDMDLITREEFTSTYIM
;
A
#
# COMPACT_ATOMS: atom_id res chain seq x y z
N MET A 1 -4.52 -12.89 -6.43
CA MET A 1 -5.75 -12.08 -6.61
C MET A 1 -6.87 -12.64 -5.73
N TYR A 2 -6.95 -12.19 -4.47
CA TYR A 2 -7.99 -12.60 -3.51
C TYR A 2 -8.91 -11.41 -3.21
N LEU A 3 -9.89 -11.17 -4.08
CA LEU A 3 -11.12 -10.45 -3.72
C LEU A 3 -12.26 -11.43 -3.45
N LYS A 4 -11.96 -12.71 -3.19
CA LYS A 4 -13.00 -13.75 -3.16
C LYS A 4 -13.79 -13.79 -1.84
N ASN A 5 -13.30 -13.17 -0.75
CA ASN A 5 -13.93 -13.29 0.59
C ASN A 5 -13.96 -12.02 1.47
N SER A 6 -13.45 -10.87 1.04
CA SER A 6 -13.62 -9.63 1.81
C SER A 6 -14.98 -9.03 1.49
N LYS A 7 -15.90 -8.93 2.45
CA LYS A 7 -17.13 -8.14 2.33
C LYS A 7 -16.76 -6.65 2.44
N PRO A 8 -16.42 -5.94 1.34
CA PRO A 8 -15.74 -4.65 1.41
C PRO A 8 -16.67 -3.57 1.96
N PHE A 9 -17.95 -3.68 1.63
CA PHE A 9 -18.99 -2.80 2.15
C PHE A 9 -19.23 -3.04 3.65
N ALA A 10 -19.17 -4.29 4.12
CA ALA A 10 -19.37 -4.60 5.54
C ALA A 10 -18.20 -4.10 6.40
N SER A 11 -16.96 -4.16 5.91
CA SER A 11 -15.81 -3.57 6.61
C SER A 11 -15.90 -2.06 6.68
N LEU A 12 -16.34 -1.42 5.59
CA LEU A 12 -16.56 0.03 5.55
C LEU A 12 -17.62 0.45 6.58
N ILE A 13 -18.80 -0.18 6.56
CA ILE A 13 -19.86 0.12 7.54
C ILE A 13 -19.39 -0.15 8.97
N LYS A 14 -18.62 -1.22 9.19
CA LYS A 14 -18.04 -1.52 10.52
C LYS A 14 -17.10 -0.42 11.01
N ALA A 15 -16.37 0.25 10.11
CA ALA A 15 -15.45 1.33 10.46
C ALA A 15 -16.19 2.60 10.92
N ILE A 16 -17.33 2.93 10.31
CA ILE A 16 -18.11 4.15 10.58
C ILE A 16 -19.37 3.91 11.43
N LYS A 17 -19.55 2.69 11.97
CA LYS A 17 -20.79 2.30 12.67
C LYS A 17 -21.15 3.21 13.86
N TYR A 18 -20.15 3.64 14.63
CA TYR A 18 -20.39 4.50 15.79
C TYR A 18 -20.81 5.90 15.36
N ASP A 19 -20.16 6.43 14.32
CA ASP A 19 -20.47 7.73 13.77
C ASP A 19 -21.91 7.79 13.23
N ILE A 20 -22.31 6.76 12.47
CA ILE A 20 -23.67 6.64 11.93
C ILE A 20 -24.70 6.52 13.07
N ILE A 21 -24.45 5.70 14.08
CA ILE A 21 -25.39 5.53 15.21
C ILE A 21 -25.54 6.85 15.98
N ILE A 22 -24.44 7.55 16.26
CA ILE A 22 -24.47 8.84 16.94
C ILE A 22 -25.28 9.86 16.13
N LEU A 23 -24.99 10.00 14.83
CA LEU A 23 -25.69 10.95 13.97
C LEU A 23 -27.16 10.60 13.80
N PHE A 24 -27.51 9.32 13.77
CA PHE A 24 -28.91 8.88 13.75
C PHE A 24 -29.64 9.27 15.03
N ILE A 25 -29.07 8.96 16.21
CA ILE A 25 -29.66 9.33 17.51
C ILE A 25 -29.84 10.84 17.62
N VAL A 26 -28.80 11.60 17.26
CA VAL A 26 -28.84 13.07 17.29
C VAL A 26 -29.92 13.60 16.34
N SER A 27 -30.06 13.04 15.14
CA SER A 27 -31.10 13.45 14.19
C SER A 27 -32.51 13.18 14.73
N VAL A 28 -32.73 12.03 15.36
CA VAL A 28 -34.02 11.71 16.00
C VAL A 28 -34.33 12.65 17.15
N LEU A 29 -33.34 12.97 17.99
CA LEU A 29 -33.49 13.93 19.09
C LEU A 29 -33.85 15.32 18.56
N ILE A 30 -33.16 15.77 17.51
CA ILE A 30 -33.42 17.06 16.87
C ILE A 30 -34.85 17.13 16.34
N GLY A 31 -35.28 16.16 15.53
CA GLY A 31 -36.64 16.14 14.99
C GLY A 31 -37.72 16.03 16.08
N TYR A 32 -37.44 15.29 17.17
CA TYR A 32 -38.34 15.24 18.33
C TYR A 32 -38.47 16.61 19.02
N PHE A 33 -37.37 17.32 19.24
CA PHE A 33 -37.42 18.63 19.89
C PHE A 33 -38.01 19.71 18.99
N ASP A 34 -37.76 19.68 17.69
CA ASP A 34 -38.33 20.64 16.74
C ASP A 34 -39.86 20.55 16.72
N ASN A 35 -40.41 19.33 16.61
CA ASN A 35 -41.85 19.07 16.61
C ASN A 35 -42.57 19.47 17.92
N ASN A 36 -41.87 19.44 19.07
CA ASN A 36 -42.51 19.66 20.39
C ASN A 36 -42.28 21.06 20.96
N LEU A 37 -41.14 21.69 20.65
CA LEU A 37 -40.74 22.95 21.27
C LEU A 37 -40.82 24.15 20.31
N TYR A 38 -41.08 23.94 19.01
CA TYR A 38 -41.17 25.00 17.99
C TYR A 38 -40.02 26.02 18.12
N LEU A 39 -38.81 25.53 18.36
CA LEU A 39 -37.70 26.34 18.87
C LEU A 39 -37.18 27.36 17.87
N LEU A 40 -37.31 27.12 16.55
CA LEU A 40 -36.91 28.08 15.53
C LEU A 40 -37.88 28.09 14.32
N GLN A 41 -37.97 29.25 13.69
CA GLN A 41 -38.85 29.56 12.55
C GLN A 41 -38.21 29.15 11.21
N GLU A 42 -39.01 28.93 10.16
CA GLU A 42 -38.62 28.46 8.82
C GLU A 42 -37.23 28.94 8.37
N PHE A 43 -36.28 28.01 8.25
CA PHE A 43 -34.94 28.31 7.74
C PHE A 43 -34.78 27.97 6.27
N ASN A 44 -33.95 28.75 5.58
CA ASN A 44 -33.61 28.54 4.18
C ASN A 44 -32.69 27.32 3.98
N LEU A 45 -33.17 26.30 3.26
CA LEU A 45 -32.40 25.12 2.83
C LEU A 45 -31.10 25.44 2.07
N ALA A 46 -30.92 26.67 1.59
CA ALA A 46 -29.68 27.13 0.95
C ALA A 46 -28.45 27.03 1.86
N ILE A 47 -28.59 27.20 3.18
CA ILE A 47 -27.45 27.16 4.11
C ILE A 47 -26.86 25.73 4.20
N PRO A 48 -27.64 24.68 4.55
CA PRO A 48 -27.17 23.31 4.46
C PRO A 48 -26.66 22.95 3.05
N GLY A 49 -27.38 23.37 2.00
CA GLY A 49 -26.98 23.10 0.61
C GLY A 49 -25.58 23.63 0.27
N PHE A 50 -25.25 24.86 0.71
CA PHE A 50 -23.93 25.45 0.52
C PHE A 50 -22.83 24.70 1.27
N ILE A 51 -23.07 24.39 2.56
CA ILE A 51 -22.12 23.63 3.39
C ILE A 51 -21.88 22.24 2.80
N GLY A 52 -22.94 21.53 2.42
CA GLY A 52 -22.86 20.22 1.79
C GLY A 52 -22.03 20.24 0.51
N THR A 53 -22.25 21.24 -0.35
CA THR A 53 -21.47 21.41 -1.59
C THR A 53 -19.99 21.63 -1.30
N ALA A 54 -19.64 22.48 -0.32
CA ALA A 54 -18.26 22.70 0.07
C ALA A 54 -17.58 21.42 0.59
N ILE A 55 -18.30 20.60 1.38
CA ILE A 55 -17.79 19.32 1.88
C ILE A 55 -17.59 18.34 0.74
N ILE A 56 -18.55 18.19 -0.18
CA ILE A 56 -18.44 17.28 -1.34
C ILE A 56 -17.20 17.61 -2.16
N VAL A 57 -17.02 18.90 -2.50
CA VAL A 57 -15.86 19.36 -3.28
C VAL A 57 -14.55 19.05 -2.54
N THR A 58 -14.47 19.38 -1.25
CA THR A 58 -13.27 19.13 -0.43
C THR A 58 -12.96 17.64 -0.32
N LEU A 59 -14.00 16.83 -0.13
CA LEU A 59 -13.89 15.38 -0.04
C LEU A 59 -13.45 14.77 -1.37
N ALA A 60 -13.95 15.26 -2.50
CA ALA A 60 -13.52 14.84 -3.83
C ALA A 60 -12.04 15.13 -4.05
N PHE A 61 -11.54 16.31 -3.68
CA PHE A 61 -10.11 16.62 -3.74
C PHE A 61 -9.27 15.69 -2.86
N LYS A 62 -9.73 15.38 -1.64
CA LYS A 62 -9.05 14.43 -0.74
C LYS A 62 -8.97 13.04 -1.36
N THR A 63 -10.10 12.55 -1.86
CA THR A 63 -10.22 11.22 -2.47
C THR A 63 -9.33 11.10 -3.69
N ASN A 64 -9.29 12.11 -4.56
CA ASN A 64 -8.42 12.11 -5.73
C ASN A 64 -6.94 12.08 -5.36
N LYS A 65 -6.51 12.82 -4.33
CA LYS A 65 -5.12 12.78 -3.84
C LYS A 65 -4.76 11.42 -3.23
N ALA A 66 -5.67 10.85 -2.43
CA ALA A 66 -5.49 9.53 -1.84
C ALA A 66 -5.39 8.44 -2.93
N TYR A 67 -6.27 8.50 -3.93
CA TYR A 67 -6.27 7.58 -5.06
C TYR A 67 -4.96 7.67 -5.87
N ALA A 68 -4.49 8.88 -6.18
CA ALA A 68 -3.23 9.07 -6.90
C ALA A 68 -2.05 8.44 -6.16
N ARG A 69 -1.99 8.60 -4.83
CA ARG A 69 -0.96 7.99 -3.98
C ARG A 69 -1.04 6.46 -3.94
N TRP A 70 -2.25 5.91 -3.82
CA TRP A 70 -2.49 4.46 -3.91
C TRP A 70 -2.07 3.90 -5.26
N TRP A 71 -2.41 4.59 -6.35
CA TRP A 71 -2.04 4.19 -7.69
C TRP A 71 -0.51 4.26 -7.91
N GLU A 72 0.15 5.32 -7.44
CA GLU A 72 1.61 5.45 -7.51
C GLU A 72 2.30 4.31 -6.76
N ALA A 73 1.84 3.95 -5.57
CA ALA A 73 2.36 2.82 -4.80
C ALA A 73 2.25 1.49 -5.57
N LYS A 74 1.12 1.25 -6.24
CA LYS A 74 0.92 0.08 -7.10
C LYS A 74 1.88 0.09 -8.29
N MET A 75 2.01 1.22 -8.99
CA MET A 75 2.93 1.37 -10.13
C MET A 75 4.39 1.14 -9.74
N ILE A 76 4.81 1.60 -8.55
CA ILE A 76 6.16 1.36 -8.03
C ILE A 76 6.43 -0.14 -7.88
N TRP A 77 5.51 -0.88 -7.25
CA TRP A 77 5.68 -2.33 -7.05
C TRP A 77 5.54 -3.14 -8.34
N GLU A 78 4.74 -2.69 -9.30
CA GLU A 78 4.75 -3.25 -10.66
C GLU A 78 6.11 -3.03 -11.34
N GLY A 79 6.71 -1.85 -11.16
CA GLY A 79 8.08 -1.55 -11.60
C GLY A 79 9.12 -2.47 -10.96
N ILE A 80 9.05 -2.68 -9.63
CA ILE A 80 9.96 -3.59 -8.90
C ILE A 80 9.84 -5.01 -9.45
N ALA A 81 8.61 -5.49 -9.68
CA ALA A 81 8.38 -6.83 -10.22
C ALA A 81 8.88 -6.97 -11.66
N SER A 82 8.72 -5.95 -12.49
CA SER A 82 9.25 -5.94 -13.86
C SER A 82 10.78 -5.96 -13.87
N ASN A 83 11.41 -5.10 -13.07
CA ASN A 83 12.87 -5.02 -12.98
C ASN A 83 13.48 -6.29 -12.36
N THR A 84 12.83 -6.92 -11.38
CA THR A 84 13.26 -8.22 -10.86
C THR A 84 13.26 -9.30 -11.94
N ARG A 85 12.23 -9.34 -12.80
CA ARG A 85 12.20 -10.29 -13.93
C ARG A 85 13.29 -10.00 -14.95
N ASN A 86 13.55 -8.72 -15.23
CA ASN A 86 14.63 -8.32 -16.12
C ASN A 86 16.00 -8.71 -15.56
N TRP A 87 16.22 -8.47 -14.27
CA TRP A 87 17.42 -8.89 -13.54
C TRP A 87 17.61 -10.40 -13.65
N ASN A 88 16.62 -11.19 -13.24
CA ASN A 88 16.72 -12.64 -13.26
C ASN A 88 16.96 -13.17 -14.68
N ARG A 89 16.22 -12.67 -15.68
CA ARG A 89 16.46 -13.04 -17.09
C ARG A 89 17.90 -12.73 -17.51
N PHE A 90 18.40 -11.55 -17.17
CA PHE A 90 19.72 -11.11 -17.60
C PHE A 90 20.84 -11.87 -16.90
N VAL A 91 20.71 -12.14 -15.60
CA VAL A 91 21.63 -13.02 -14.86
C VAL A 91 21.66 -14.42 -15.49
N ILE A 92 20.48 -15.00 -15.77
CA ILE A 92 20.37 -16.33 -16.39
C ILE A 92 20.99 -16.35 -17.80
N SER A 93 20.84 -15.29 -18.60
CA SER A 93 21.36 -15.30 -19.97
C SER A 93 22.84 -14.94 -20.08
N THR A 94 23.44 -14.31 -19.06
CA THR A 94 24.80 -13.76 -19.15
C THR A 94 25.78 -14.34 -18.14
N VAL A 95 25.41 -14.41 -16.86
CA VAL A 95 26.31 -14.87 -15.78
C VAL A 95 26.23 -16.37 -15.64
N PHE A 96 25.01 -16.92 -15.69
CA PHE A 96 24.76 -18.34 -15.45
C PHE A 96 25.59 -19.31 -16.33
N PRO A 97 25.78 -19.07 -17.65
CA PRO A 97 26.59 -19.96 -18.48
C PRO A 97 28.07 -19.98 -18.12
N VAL A 98 28.55 -19.00 -17.35
CA VAL A 98 29.96 -18.82 -16.98
C VAL A 98 30.20 -19.20 -15.52
N ASP A 99 29.36 -18.69 -14.62
CA ASP A 99 29.40 -18.97 -13.18
C ASP A 99 27.98 -19.17 -12.64
N ASN A 100 27.57 -20.43 -12.57
CA ASN A 100 26.26 -20.84 -12.05
C ASN A 100 26.10 -20.45 -10.57
N SER A 101 27.12 -20.68 -9.75
CA SER A 101 27.08 -20.38 -8.32
C SER A 101 26.87 -18.88 -8.08
N MET A 102 27.58 -18.03 -8.82
CA MET A 102 27.37 -16.58 -8.73
C MET A 102 25.98 -16.17 -9.22
N ALA A 103 25.52 -16.71 -10.36
CA ALA A 103 24.19 -16.43 -10.87
C ALA A 103 23.08 -16.77 -9.86
N HIS A 104 23.23 -17.88 -9.15
CA HIS A 104 22.34 -18.26 -8.05
C HIS A 104 22.32 -17.18 -6.96
N ILE A 105 23.49 -16.78 -6.45
CA ILE A 105 23.62 -15.74 -5.42
C ILE A 105 22.96 -14.43 -5.85
N LEU A 106 23.20 -13.96 -7.08
CA LEU A 106 22.65 -12.71 -7.61
C LEU A 106 21.11 -12.76 -7.70
N ILE A 107 20.54 -13.90 -8.08
CA ILE A 107 19.08 -14.07 -8.18
C ILE A 107 18.44 -14.08 -6.79
N TYR A 108 18.96 -14.88 -5.86
CA TYR A 108 18.36 -15.03 -4.54
C TYR A 108 18.52 -13.78 -3.68
N ARG A 109 19.64 -13.05 -3.79
CA ARG A 109 19.77 -11.72 -3.19
C ARG A 109 18.72 -10.74 -3.71
N GLN A 110 18.38 -10.79 -5.00
CA GLN A 110 17.34 -9.91 -5.56
C GLN A 110 15.94 -10.28 -5.05
N LEU A 111 15.64 -11.56 -4.89
CA LEU A 111 14.39 -12.01 -4.28
C LEU A 111 14.31 -11.62 -2.80
N LEU A 112 15.41 -11.75 -2.06
CA LEU A 112 15.53 -11.31 -0.67
C LEU A 112 15.36 -9.79 -0.53
N TRP A 113 15.92 -9.00 -1.45
CA TRP A 113 15.75 -7.55 -1.50
C TRP A 113 14.26 -7.17 -1.58
N ASN A 114 13.48 -7.85 -2.43
CA ASN A 114 12.03 -7.61 -2.53
C ASN A 114 11.31 -7.89 -1.20
N GLU A 115 11.69 -8.96 -0.51
CA GLU A 115 11.11 -9.36 0.77
C GLU A 115 11.46 -8.35 1.89
N ILE A 116 12.71 -7.91 1.95
CA ILE A 116 13.18 -6.92 2.91
C ILE A 116 12.50 -5.57 2.68
N LEU A 117 12.36 -5.11 1.43
CA LEU A 117 11.65 -3.89 1.11
C LEU A 117 10.17 -3.97 1.53
N LYS A 118 9.50 -5.09 1.24
CA LYS A 118 8.12 -5.32 1.70
C LYS A 118 8.00 -5.19 3.23
N ASN A 119 8.89 -5.85 3.96
CA ASN A 119 8.86 -5.85 5.43
C ASN A 119 9.20 -4.47 5.98
N ARG A 120 10.17 -3.76 5.39
CA ARG A 120 10.52 -2.37 5.72
C ARG A 120 9.33 -1.43 5.55
N LEU A 121 8.61 -1.47 4.43
CA LEU A 121 7.41 -0.64 4.20
C LEU A 121 6.26 -0.98 5.18
N ARG A 122 6.29 -2.16 5.80
CA ARG A 122 5.34 -2.63 6.82
C ARG A 122 5.85 -2.48 8.25
N ASN A 123 7.03 -1.91 8.47
CA ASN A 123 7.68 -1.85 9.77
C ASN A 123 7.81 -3.22 10.46
N ARG A 124 8.09 -4.27 9.67
CA ARG A 124 8.34 -5.65 10.15
C ARG A 124 9.84 -5.93 10.17
N GLN A 125 10.25 -6.77 11.12
CA GLN A 125 11.63 -7.25 11.19
C GLN A 125 11.88 -8.29 10.10
N ASN A 126 13.14 -8.40 9.68
CA ASN A 126 13.60 -9.42 8.74
C ASN A 126 14.43 -10.45 9.50
N ASP A 127 14.19 -11.72 9.24
CA ASP A 127 15.05 -12.80 9.71
C ASP A 127 16.04 -13.17 8.61
N LEU A 128 17.31 -12.80 8.82
CA LEU A 128 18.39 -13.09 7.87
C LEU A 128 18.98 -14.50 8.05
N MET A 129 18.73 -15.15 9.20
CA MET A 129 19.40 -16.42 9.54
C MET A 129 18.89 -17.61 8.73
N ASN A 130 17.66 -17.49 8.20
CA ASN A 130 17.02 -18.48 7.35
C ASN A 130 17.15 -18.14 5.86
N THR A 131 18.16 -17.37 5.47
CA THR A 131 18.41 -16.98 4.08
C THR A 131 19.62 -17.71 3.51
N GLU A 132 19.81 -17.62 2.19
CA GLU A 132 20.95 -18.22 1.47
C GLU A 132 22.21 -17.33 1.50
N LEU A 133 22.22 -16.31 2.36
CA LEU A 133 23.37 -15.43 2.54
C LEU A 133 24.49 -16.16 3.28
N SER A 134 25.74 -15.86 2.90
CA SER A 134 26.90 -16.35 3.63
C SER A 134 26.98 -15.72 5.04
N PRO A 135 27.65 -16.37 6.03
CA PRO A 135 27.81 -15.80 7.37
C PRO A 135 28.49 -14.41 7.36
N GLU A 136 29.40 -14.18 6.42
CA GLU A 136 30.08 -12.91 6.22
C GLU A 136 29.10 -11.82 5.73
N GLU A 137 28.21 -12.17 4.81
CA GLU A 137 27.15 -11.27 4.33
C GLU A 137 26.16 -10.93 5.43
N ILE A 138 25.75 -11.91 6.23
CA ILE A 138 24.86 -11.67 7.38
C ILE A 138 25.53 -10.72 8.37
N ALA A 139 26.81 -10.90 8.68
CA ALA A 139 27.55 -10.01 9.56
C ALA A 139 27.64 -8.58 9.00
N PHE A 140 27.93 -8.44 7.70
CA PHE A 140 27.95 -7.14 7.03
C PHE A 140 26.59 -6.45 7.04
N LEU A 141 25.51 -7.17 6.71
CA LEU A 141 24.16 -6.62 6.64
C LEU A 141 23.61 -6.26 8.02
N SER A 142 23.99 -7.00 9.07
CA SER A 142 23.54 -6.73 10.45
C SER A 142 24.03 -5.38 10.98
N ASP A 143 25.08 -4.82 10.39
CA ASP A 143 25.61 -3.48 10.71
C ASP A 143 24.95 -2.35 9.90
N GLN A 144 24.09 -2.67 8.93
CA GLN A 144 23.47 -1.68 8.03
C GLN A 144 22.11 -1.18 8.55
N ASP A 145 21.94 0.14 8.60
CA ASP A 145 20.62 0.77 8.85
C ASP A 145 19.60 0.49 7.73
N ASN A 146 20.11 0.34 6.50
CA ASN A 146 19.31 0.01 5.32
C ASN A 146 19.78 -1.29 4.69
N LEU A 147 19.16 -2.40 5.12
CA LEU A 147 19.40 -3.74 4.59
C LEU A 147 19.24 -3.82 3.06
N ASN A 148 18.27 -3.11 2.48
CA ASN A 148 18.08 -3.10 1.02
C ASN A 148 19.28 -2.46 0.31
N GLN A 149 19.82 -1.37 0.85
CA GLN A 149 21.03 -0.74 0.31
C GLN A 149 22.24 -1.67 0.45
N GLY A 150 22.37 -2.35 1.60
CA GLY A 150 23.42 -3.34 1.82
C GLY A 150 23.38 -4.48 0.79
N ILE A 151 22.18 -4.97 0.45
CA ILE A 151 22.05 -6.00 -0.59
C ILE A 151 22.44 -5.46 -1.97
N LEU A 152 22.02 -4.25 -2.35
CA LEU A 152 22.41 -3.66 -3.63
C LEU A 152 23.93 -3.44 -3.72
N PHE A 153 24.56 -3.07 -2.60
CA PHE A 153 26.02 -3.01 -2.51
C PHE A 153 26.67 -4.39 -2.73
N LEU A 154 26.15 -5.45 -2.09
CA LEU A 154 26.63 -6.81 -2.31
C LEU A 154 26.44 -7.28 -3.76
N GLN A 155 25.34 -6.90 -4.41
CA GLN A 155 25.12 -7.17 -5.84
C GLN A 155 26.20 -6.51 -6.70
N GLY A 156 26.43 -5.20 -6.52
CA GLY A 156 27.46 -4.46 -7.26
C GLY A 156 28.87 -5.02 -7.04
N LYS A 157 29.21 -5.36 -5.80
CA LYS A 157 30.49 -6.00 -5.48
C LYS A 157 30.67 -7.33 -6.22
N SER A 158 29.67 -8.21 -6.17
CA SER A 158 29.72 -9.50 -6.86
C SER A 158 29.83 -9.37 -8.38
N LEU A 159 29.20 -8.36 -8.96
CA LEU A 159 29.32 -8.07 -10.40
C LEU A 159 30.69 -7.51 -10.78
N MET A 160 31.29 -6.68 -9.92
CA MET A 160 32.65 -6.20 -10.12
C MET A 160 33.65 -7.36 -10.06
N ASP A 161 33.47 -8.31 -9.13
CA ASP A 161 34.30 -9.52 -9.07
C ASP A 161 34.21 -10.34 -10.37
N GLU A 162 33.00 -10.49 -10.95
CA GLU A 162 32.83 -11.16 -12.25
C GLU A 162 33.41 -10.38 -13.43
N PHE A 163 33.40 -9.05 -13.36
CA PHE A 163 34.03 -8.20 -14.36
C PHE A 163 35.56 -8.33 -14.33
N ASP A 164 36.16 -8.33 -13.13
CA ASP A 164 37.61 -8.49 -12.95
C ASP A 164 38.10 -9.88 -13.40
N LYS A 165 37.27 -10.92 -13.18
CA LYS A 165 37.49 -12.28 -13.73
C LYS A 165 37.33 -12.37 -15.25
N LYS A 166 36.82 -11.31 -15.91
CA LYS A 166 36.43 -11.27 -17.33
C LYS A 166 35.31 -12.26 -17.68
N SER A 167 34.52 -12.68 -16.70
CA SER A 167 33.32 -13.50 -16.89
C SER A 167 32.22 -12.71 -17.59
N ILE A 168 32.17 -11.39 -17.33
CA ILE A 168 31.29 -10.44 -17.99
C ILE A 168 32.08 -9.32 -18.66
N ASN A 169 31.52 -8.72 -19.71
CA ASN A 169 32.12 -7.58 -20.39
C ASN A 169 31.57 -6.24 -19.83
N VAL A 170 32.19 -5.13 -20.24
CA VAL A 170 31.82 -3.79 -19.78
C VAL A 170 30.37 -3.43 -20.07
N PHE A 171 29.81 -3.86 -21.21
CA PHE A 171 28.41 -3.56 -21.56
C PHE A 171 27.43 -4.30 -20.65
N ILE A 172 27.72 -5.55 -20.32
CA ILE A 172 26.94 -6.34 -19.36
C ILE A 172 27.00 -5.71 -17.97
N HIS A 173 28.20 -5.33 -17.52
CA HIS A 173 28.37 -4.67 -16.22
C HIS A 173 27.58 -3.35 -16.13
N VAL A 174 27.71 -2.47 -17.14
CA VAL A 174 26.95 -1.21 -17.20
C VAL A 174 25.44 -1.48 -17.17
N GLN A 175 24.96 -2.50 -17.87
CA GLN A 175 23.55 -2.84 -17.88
C GLN A 175 23.04 -3.29 -16.51
N PHE A 176 23.84 -4.02 -15.72
CA PHE A 176 23.50 -4.38 -14.35
C PHE A 176 23.47 -3.18 -13.41
N GLU A 177 24.44 -2.28 -13.51
CA GLU A 177 24.48 -1.04 -12.72
C GLU A 177 23.25 -0.16 -12.99
N GLU A 178 22.77 -0.10 -14.24
CA GLU A 178 21.50 0.57 -14.56
C GLU A 178 20.30 -0.10 -13.87
N MET A 179 20.26 -1.43 -13.79
CA MET A 179 19.18 -2.15 -13.08
C MET A 179 19.24 -1.90 -11.57
N ILE A 180 20.44 -1.91 -10.96
CA ILE A 180 20.65 -1.59 -9.54
C ILE A 180 20.15 -0.18 -9.24
N LYS A 181 20.55 0.80 -10.05
CA LYS A 181 20.08 2.20 -9.95
C LYS A 181 18.57 2.30 -10.03
N GLU A 182 17.91 1.51 -10.87
CA GLU A 182 16.45 1.54 -10.97
C GLU A 182 15.77 0.91 -9.74
N PHE A 183 16.35 -0.12 -9.12
CA PHE A 183 15.87 -0.63 -7.84
C PHE A 183 15.98 0.43 -6.73
N GLU A 184 17.09 1.18 -6.67
CA GLU A 184 17.25 2.31 -5.74
C GLU A 184 16.18 3.38 -5.97
N ASN A 185 15.95 3.77 -7.22
CA ASN A 185 14.92 4.76 -7.57
C ASN A 185 13.52 4.31 -7.12
N LEU A 186 13.17 3.06 -7.35
CA LEU A 186 11.86 2.51 -6.99
C LEU A 186 11.69 2.38 -5.47
N MET A 187 12.74 1.95 -4.76
CA MET A 187 12.77 1.95 -3.29
C MET A 187 12.57 3.36 -2.74
N GLY A 188 13.33 4.35 -3.22
CA GLY A 188 13.22 5.74 -2.76
C GLY A 188 11.82 6.33 -3.01
N LYS A 189 11.19 6.01 -4.14
CA LYS A 189 9.79 6.37 -4.42
C LYS A 189 8.84 5.71 -3.40
N ALA A 190 9.00 4.42 -3.10
CA ALA A 190 8.16 3.71 -2.14
C ALA A 190 8.32 4.28 -0.72
N GLU A 191 9.55 4.54 -0.29
CA GLU A 191 9.86 5.14 1.01
C GLU A 191 9.28 6.55 1.13
N ARG A 192 9.36 7.36 0.08
CA ARG A 192 8.72 8.69 0.05
C ARG A 192 7.22 8.59 0.26
N ILE A 193 6.54 7.63 -0.37
CA ILE A 193 5.13 7.37 -0.13
C ILE A 193 4.91 7.00 1.34
N LYS A 194 5.66 6.03 1.88
CA LYS A 194 5.49 5.59 3.28
C LYS A 194 5.73 6.71 4.30
N ASN A 195 6.80 7.48 4.14
CA ASN A 195 7.27 8.43 5.15
C ASN A 195 6.63 9.82 5.05
N THR A 196 6.06 10.18 3.89
CA THR A 196 5.36 11.46 3.74
C THR A 196 3.91 11.29 4.19
N VAL A 197 3.61 11.57 5.46
CA VAL A 197 2.24 11.43 6.00
C VAL A 197 1.30 12.53 5.48
N PHE A 198 0.05 12.17 5.18
CA PHE A 198 -0.96 13.16 4.83
C PHE A 198 -1.34 13.96 6.10
N PRO A 199 -1.52 15.30 6.02
CA PRO A 199 -1.85 16.10 7.19
C PRO A 199 -3.09 15.60 7.93
N VAL A 200 -2.89 15.13 9.17
CA VAL A 200 -3.96 14.58 10.02
C VAL A 200 -5.06 15.62 10.28
N SER A 201 -4.68 16.89 10.39
CA SER A 201 -5.59 18.02 10.58
C SER A 201 -6.69 18.09 9.51
N PHE A 202 -6.38 17.70 8.27
CA PHE A 202 -7.35 17.71 7.18
C PHE A 202 -8.43 16.63 7.37
N LYS A 203 -8.06 15.45 7.90
CA LYS A 203 -9.03 14.41 8.26
C LYS A 203 -9.92 14.86 9.40
N ILE A 204 -9.34 15.46 10.45
CA ILE A 204 -10.08 15.95 11.62
C ILE A 204 -11.10 17.03 11.20
N LEU A 205 -10.66 18.01 10.40
CA LEU A 205 -11.51 19.10 9.93
C LEU A 205 -12.68 18.59 9.08
N LEU A 206 -12.44 17.64 8.16
CA LEU A 206 -13.51 17.04 7.37
C LEU A 206 -14.49 16.22 8.22
N HIS A 207 -13.99 15.46 9.19
CA HIS A 207 -14.86 14.71 10.11
C HIS A 207 -15.77 15.66 10.89
N PHE A 208 -15.21 16.74 11.44
CA PHE A 208 -15.96 17.80 12.10
C PHE A 208 -16.99 18.46 11.17
N ALA A 209 -16.59 18.82 9.95
CA ALA A 209 -17.48 19.46 8.98
C ALA A 209 -18.66 18.55 8.60
N ILE A 210 -18.43 17.25 8.42
CA ILE A 210 -19.49 16.27 8.11
C ILE A 210 -20.46 16.14 9.29
N TYR A 211 -19.96 16.07 10.52
CA TYR A 211 -20.80 16.03 11.72
C TYR A 211 -21.67 17.28 11.84
N PHE A 212 -21.03 18.45 11.73
CA PHE A 212 -21.69 19.74 11.77
C PHE A 212 -22.77 19.84 10.69
N PHE A 213 -22.46 19.41 9.46
CA PHE A 213 -23.42 19.36 8.36
C PHE A 213 -24.58 18.41 8.60
N CYS A 214 -24.36 17.20 9.11
CA CYS A 214 -25.43 16.24 9.36
C CYS A 214 -26.38 16.74 10.46
N ILE A 215 -25.84 17.35 11.52
CA ILE A 215 -26.61 17.94 12.62
C ILE A 215 -27.48 19.10 12.11
N ILE A 216 -26.89 20.02 11.34
CA ILE A 216 -27.63 21.15 10.76
C ILE A 216 -28.66 20.65 9.75
N SER A 217 -28.31 19.69 8.88
CA SER A 217 -29.24 19.19 7.87
C SER A 217 -30.43 18.48 8.50
N ALA A 218 -30.23 17.72 9.58
CA ALA A 218 -31.33 17.09 10.32
C ALA A 218 -32.34 18.12 10.85
N TYR A 219 -31.89 19.32 11.21
CA TYR A 219 -32.76 20.40 11.66
C TYR A 219 -33.57 21.04 10.52
N PHE A 220 -32.96 21.24 9.35
CA PHE A 220 -33.56 22.01 8.25
C PHE A 220 -34.54 21.20 7.38
N ILE A 221 -34.58 19.88 7.50
CA ILE A 221 -35.45 18.98 6.71
C ILE A 221 -36.86 18.86 7.34
N SER A 222 -37.22 19.67 8.34
CA SER A 222 -38.42 19.41 9.16
C SER A 222 -39.74 19.46 8.38
N ASP A 223 -40.22 18.26 8.04
CA ASP A 223 -41.48 18.00 7.31
C ASP A 223 -42.58 17.49 8.29
N ASN A 224 -42.39 17.73 9.61
CA ASN A 224 -43.17 17.17 10.72
C ASN A 224 -43.11 15.64 10.89
N VAL A 225 -42.29 14.94 10.10
CA VAL A 225 -42.14 13.47 10.15
C VAL A 225 -40.71 13.12 10.58
N VAL A 226 -40.50 13.03 11.89
CA VAL A 226 -39.20 12.74 12.53
C VAL A 226 -38.48 11.53 11.91
N PHE A 227 -39.22 10.49 11.55
CA PHE A 227 -38.64 9.29 10.94
C PHE A 227 -38.04 9.55 9.55
N PHE A 228 -38.68 10.41 8.76
CA PHE A 228 -38.19 10.79 7.43
C PHE A 228 -36.91 11.61 7.53
N GLU A 229 -36.89 12.64 8.39
CA GLU A 229 -35.71 13.46 8.68
C GLU A 229 -34.50 12.62 9.11
N ALA A 230 -34.70 11.73 10.09
CA ALA A 230 -33.65 10.86 10.59
C ALA A 230 -33.14 9.90 9.51
N SER A 231 -34.01 9.42 8.62
CA SER A 231 -33.64 8.53 7.52
C SER A 231 -32.80 9.25 6.47
N VAL A 232 -33.15 10.49 6.11
CA VAL A 232 -32.37 11.29 5.15
C VAL A 232 -31.00 11.63 5.72
N SER A 233 -30.93 12.09 6.98
CA SER A 233 -29.67 12.37 7.67
C SER A 233 -28.79 11.12 7.77
N PHE A 234 -29.39 9.95 8.07
CA PHE A 234 -28.69 8.67 8.09
C PHE A 234 -28.03 8.37 6.73
N VAL A 235 -28.79 8.45 5.63
CA VAL A 235 -28.27 8.19 4.29
C VAL A 235 -27.13 9.14 3.94
N ILE A 236 -27.31 10.44 4.22
CA ILE A 236 -26.28 11.46 4.01
C ILE A 236 -25.01 11.12 4.81
N SER A 237 -25.15 10.80 6.10
CA SER A 237 -24.00 10.48 6.97
C SER A 237 -23.22 9.28 6.45
N VAL A 238 -23.91 8.22 6.01
CA VAL A 238 -23.29 7.02 5.44
C VAL A 238 -22.48 7.36 4.19
N LEU A 239 -23.02 8.20 3.30
CA LEU A 239 -22.33 8.61 2.08
C LEU A 239 -21.06 9.41 2.40
N PHE A 240 -21.17 10.50 3.17
CA PHE A 240 -20.04 11.38 3.47
C PHE A 240 -18.95 10.67 4.29
N LEU A 241 -19.34 9.97 5.36
CA LEU A 241 -18.39 9.23 6.20
C LEU A 241 -17.80 8.04 5.45
N GLY A 242 -18.59 7.37 4.60
CA GLY A 242 -18.11 6.28 3.76
C GLY A 242 -17.01 6.74 2.79
N PHE A 243 -17.23 7.85 2.08
CA PHE A 243 -16.19 8.44 1.22
C PHE A 243 -14.96 8.89 2.01
N LEU A 244 -15.15 9.51 3.19
CA LEU A 244 -14.04 9.90 4.05
C LEU A 244 -13.20 8.70 4.50
N GLN A 245 -13.86 7.58 4.80
CA GLN A 245 -13.22 6.33 5.18
C GLN A 245 -12.46 5.71 4.01
N ILE A 246 -13.06 5.59 2.82
CA ILE A 246 -12.38 5.09 1.61
C ILE A 246 -11.13 5.92 1.31
N SER A 247 -11.27 7.25 1.32
CA SER A 247 -10.14 8.14 1.10
C SER A 247 -9.04 7.93 2.13
N SER A 248 -9.39 7.70 3.40
CA SER A 248 -8.41 7.45 4.47
C SER A 248 -7.73 6.09 4.33
N GLU A 249 -8.41 5.06 3.82
CA GLU A 249 -7.79 3.75 3.57
C GLU A 249 -6.79 3.80 2.40
N LEU A 250 -7.14 4.48 1.31
CA LEU A 250 -6.26 4.63 0.14
C LEU A 250 -5.00 5.47 0.43
N GLN A 251 -5.00 6.27 1.49
CA GLN A 251 -3.85 7.11 1.84
C GLN A 251 -2.62 6.29 2.28
N ASP A 252 -2.81 5.10 2.84
CA ASP A 252 -1.72 4.30 3.40
C ASP A 252 -1.64 2.92 2.71
N PRO A 253 -1.05 2.84 1.50
CA PRO A 253 -1.17 1.68 0.61
C PRO A 253 -0.24 0.50 0.95
N PHE A 254 0.44 0.53 2.10
CA PHE A 254 1.45 -0.45 2.51
C PHE A 254 1.19 -1.07 3.90
N GLU A 255 -0.03 -0.94 4.44
CA GLU A 255 -0.40 -1.37 5.80
C GLU A 255 -0.92 -2.82 5.90
N ASP A 256 -0.85 -3.59 4.81
CA ASP A 256 -1.36 -4.97 4.72
C ASP A 256 -2.88 -5.10 4.84
N LYS A 257 -3.62 -4.06 4.41
CA LYS A 257 -5.08 -4.09 4.27
C LYS A 257 -5.49 -4.78 2.95
N PRO A 258 -6.74 -5.27 2.84
CA PRO A 258 -7.22 -5.94 1.62
C PRO A 258 -7.16 -5.08 0.34
N THR A 259 -7.20 -3.76 0.48
CA THR A 259 -7.17 -2.78 -0.62
C THR A 259 -5.76 -2.27 -0.92
N ASP A 260 -4.77 -2.64 -0.12
CA ASP A 260 -3.39 -2.17 -0.25
C ASP A 260 -2.67 -2.82 -1.43
N THR A 261 -1.47 -2.33 -1.71
CA THR A 261 -0.57 -2.93 -2.70
C THR A 261 -0.28 -4.38 -2.28
N PRO A 262 -0.50 -5.38 -3.16
CA PRO A 262 -0.43 -6.79 -2.79
C PRO A 262 1.02 -7.31 -2.79
N MET A 263 1.90 -6.67 -2.01
CA MET A 263 3.35 -6.92 -1.98
C MET A 263 3.67 -8.39 -1.68
N ASN A 264 2.98 -9.01 -0.72
CA ASN A 264 3.10 -10.45 -0.42
C ASN A 264 2.88 -11.33 -1.67
N TYR A 265 1.83 -11.03 -2.44
CA TYR A 265 1.51 -11.78 -3.65
C TYR A 265 2.57 -11.57 -4.72
N ILE A 266 3.06 -10.33 -4.88
CA ILE A 266 4.11 -10.00 -5.84
C ILE A 266 5.40 -10.77 -5.51
N CYS A 267 5.88 -10.70 -4.26
CA CYS A 267 7.08 -11.42 -3.82
C CYS A 267 6.92 -12.94 -4.02
N HIS A 268 5.78 -13.50 -3.60
CA HIS A 268 5.50 -14.94 -3.77
C HIS A 268 5.49 -15.35 -5.24
N GLN A 269 4.87 -14.54 -6.10
CA GLN A 269 4.78 -14.81 -7.53
C GLN A 269 6.16 -14.73 -8.21
N LEU A 270 6.99 -13.75 -7.85
CA LEU A 270 8.36 -13.63 -8.35
C LEU A 270 9.22 -14.83 -7.93
N ASN A 271 9.12 -15.26 -6.67
CA ASN A 271 9.81 -16.46 -6.19
C ASN A 271 9.40 -17.69 -6.99
N LYS A 272 8.08 -17.89 -7.16
CA LYS A 272 7.54 -19.03 -7.91
C LYS A 272 7.99 -19.04 -9.38
N GLU A 273 7.88 -17.90 -10.07
CA GLU A 273 8.30 -17.76 -11.46
C GLU A 273 9.80 -18.06 -11.63
N THR A 274 10.63 -17.54 -10.73
CA THR A 274 12.08 -17.74 -10.75
C THR A 274 12.44 -19.20 -10.53
N GLN A 275 11.84 -19.85 -9.53
CA GLN A 275 12.05 -21.28 -9.26
C GLN A 275 11.62 -22.15 -10.45
N GLN A 276 10.55 -21.79 -11.14
CA GLN A 276 10.09 -22.52 -12.32
C GLN A 276 11.14 -22.46 -13.44
N VAL A 277 11.66 -21.25 -13.74
CA VAL A 277 12.69 -21.08 -14.77
C VAL A 277 13.96 -21.86 -14.43
N LEU A 278 14.42 -21.80 -13.18
CA LEU A 278 15.61 -22.55 -12.75
C LEU A 278 15.41 -24.07 -12.82
N LYS A 279 14.20 -24.57 -12.54
CA LYS A 279 13.85 -25.99 -12.69
C LYS A 279 13.78 -26.43 -14.15
N ASP A 280 13.13 -25.66 -15.01
CA ASP A 280 12.92 -26.00 -16.43
C ASP A 280 14.24 -26.07 -17.21
N MET A 281 15.27 -25.37 -16.74
CA MET A 281 16.60 -25.41 -17.31
C MET A 281 17.49 -26.52 -16.71
N ASP A 282 16.96 -27.42 -15.87
CA ASP A 282 17.71 -28.43 -15.10
C ASP A 282 18.81 -27.84 -14.20
N LEU A 283 18.64 -26.60 -13.75
CA LEU A 283 19.65 -25.84 -13.00
C LEU A 283 19.55 -26.05 -11.48
N ILE A 284 18.61 -26.88 -11.02
CA ILE A 284 18.42 -27.25 -9.61
C ILE A 284 18.26 -28.78 -9.53
N THR A 285 19.16 -29.48 -8.84
CA THR A 285 18.94 -30.87 -8.41
C THR A 285 17.85 -30.93 -7.33
N ARG A 286 16.89 -31.84 -7.50
CA ARG A 286 15.58 -31.95 -6.84
C ARG A 286 15.50 -31.86 -5.30
N GLU A 287 16.59 -31.82 -4.55
CA GLU A 287 16.59 -32.10 -3.10
C GLU A 287 16.72 -30.88 -2.16
N GLU A 288 17.02 -29.67 -2.63
CA GLU A 288 17.39 -28.57 -1.69
C GLU A 288 16.29 -27.55 -1.34
N PHE A 289 15.09 -27.58 -1.94
CA PHE A 289 14.18 -26.44 -1.81
C PHE A 289 12.80 -26.79 -1.29
N THR A 290 12.73 -27.02 0.02
CA THR A 290 11.50 -26.90 0.81
C THR A 290 11.60 -25.72 1.79
N SER A 291 10.81 -24.68 1.50
CA SER A 291 10.12 -23.81 2.48
C SER A 291 10.87 -22.73 3.28
N THR A 292 11.88 -22.04 2.76
CA THR A 292 12.51 -20.96 3.55
C THR A 292 11.88 -19.57 3.42
N TYR A 293 10.97 -19.35 2.46
CA TYR A 293 10.34 -18.03 2.24
C TYR A 293 8.81 -18.02 2.40
N ILE A 294 8.24 -19.03 3.07
CA ILE A 294 6.81 -19.12 3.34
C ILE A 294 6.59 -19.50 4.82
N MET A 295 6.80 -18.53 5.71
CA MET A 295 6.08 -18.46 6.99
C MET A 295 5.72 -17.01 7.27
#